data_AF-A0A7R7WB43-F1
#
_entry.id   AF-A0A7R7WB43-F1
#
_cell.length_a   1.000
_cell.length_b   1.000
_cell.length_c   1.000
_cell.angle_alpha   90.00
_cell.angle_beta   90.00
_cell.angle_gamma   90.00
#
_symmetry.space_group_name_H-M   'P 1'
#
loop_
_entity.id
_entity.type
_entity.pdbx_description
1 polymer ?
#
loop_
_entity_poly.entity_id
_entity_poly.type
_entity_poly.pdbx_seq_one_letter_code
_entity_poly.pdbx_strand_id
1 'polypeptide(L)'
;MENTGNIDACVFYIPSVPLTPNNMQYVKQQREAFLKGVPPPDFPGGSGESQFSDRATIADIQSEAGKVAMGLSPIKLNGKDEKSKKLGQNMNAMLGF
;
A
#
# COMPACT_ATOMS: atom_id res chain seq x y z
N MET A 1 8.13 -32.13 0.51
CA MET A 1 8.11 -30.78 1.09
C MET A 1 6.94 -30.82 2.04
N GLU A 2 7.18 -30.93 3.34
CA GLU A 2 6.10 -31.35 4.24
C GLU A 2 6.13 -30.57 5.55
N ASN A 3 4.99 -29.96 5.85
CA ASN A 3 4.66 -29.49 7.18
C ASN A 3 4.11 -30.69 7.96
N THR A 4 4.88 -31.18 8.94
CA THR A 4 4.52 -32.34 9.77
C THR A 4 3.91 -31.95 11.13
N GLY A 5 3.67 -30.65 11.35
CA GLY A 5 3.02 -30.13 12.55
C GLY A 5 1.52 -30.42 12.58
N ASN A 6 0.93 -30.38 13.78
CA ASN A 6 -0.50 -30.58 14.01
C ASN A 6 -1.30 -29.26 14.08
N ILE A 7 -0.68 -28.13 13.71
CA ILE A 7 -1.29 -26.81 13.68
C ILE A 7 -0.92 -26.11 12.36
N ASP A 8 -1.80 -25.20 11.92
CA ASP A 8 -1.56 -24.41 10.72
C ASP A 8 -0.37 -23.46 10.89
N ALA A 9 0.49 -23.40 9.87
CA ALA A 9 1.58 -22.43 9.79
C ALA A 9 1.07 -21.16 9.09
N CYS A 10 0.50 -20.24 9.85
CA CYS A 10 -0.04 -18.98 9.33
C CYS A 10 0.96 -17.84 9.44
N VAL A 11 1.16 -17.10 8.34
CA VAL A 11 1.99 -15.89 8.29
C VAL A 11 1.34 -14.82 7.42
N PHE A 12 1.61 -13.55 7.70
CA PHE A 12 1.29 -12.44 6.81
C PHE A 12 2.55 -11.98 6.08
N TYR A 13 2.46 -11.80 4.76
CA TYR A 13 3.55 -11.29 3.94
C TYR A 13 3.56 -9.75 3.98
N ILE A 14 4.53 -9.17 4.67
CA ILE A 14 4.67 -7.71 4.82
C ILE A 14 6.13 -7.32 4.50
N PRO A 15 6.44 -6.88 3.26
CA PRO A 15 7.79 -6.51 2.88
C PRO A 15 8.16 -5.09 3.33
N SER A 16 9.46 -4.80 3.35
CA SER A 16 9.97 -3.43 3.42
C SER A 16 10.02 -2.83 2.02
N VAL A 17 9.20 -1.82 1.75
CA VAL A 17 9.10 -1.14 0.44
C VAL A 17 9.51 0.33 0.62
N PRO A 18 10.75 0.72 0.28
CA PRO A 18 11.21 2.09 0.50
C PRO A 18 10.56 3.07 -0.48
N LEU A 19 10.51 4.36 -0.10
CA LEU A 19 10.02 5.43 -0.95
C LEU A 19 10.94 5.62 -2.17
N THR A 20 10.50 5.13 -3.32
CA THR A 20 11.15 5.35 -4.62
C THR A 20 10.10 5.65 -5.68
N PRO A 21 10.46 6.29 -6.80
CA PRO A 21 9.52 6.54 -7.90
C PRO A 21 8.81 5.28 -8.40
N ASN A 22 9.54 4.17 -8.58
CA ASN A 22 8.96 2.92 -9.07
C ASN A 22 7.98 2.31 -8.06
N ASN A 23 8.36 2.28 -6.78
CA ASN A 23 7.46 1.78 -5.73
C ASN A 23 6.21 2.65 -5.59
N MET A 24 6.34 3.97 -5.77
CA MET A 24 5.21 4.88 -5.68
C MET A 24 4.21 4.70 -6.83
N GLN A 25 4.68 4.35 -8.02
CA GLN A 25 3.78 3.98 -9.13
C GLN A 25 2.94 2.76 -8.77
N TYR A 26 3.54 1.77 -8.11
CA TYR A 26 2.80 0.60 -7.63
C TYR A 26 1.84 0.97 -6.49
N VAL A 27 2.26 1.79 -5.50
CA VAL A 27 1.38 2.27 -4.41
C VAL A 27 0.13 2.95 -4.96
N LYS A 28 0.24 3.72 -6.05
CA LYS A 28 -0.93 4.31 -6.72
C LYS A 28 -1.93 3.24 -7.18
N GLN A 29 -1.44 2.18 -7.83
CA GLN A 29 -2.28 1.07 -8.32
C GLN A 29 -2.86 0.26 -7.15
N GLN A 30 -2.05 -0.02 -6.13
CA GLN A 30 -2.47 -0.67 -4.89
C GLN A 30 -3.58 0.12 -4.19
N ARG A 31 -3.45 1.45 -4.10
CA ARG A 31 -4.49 2.32 -3.53
C ARG A 31 -5.81 2.17 -4.26
N GLU A 32 -5.79 2.20 -5.59
CA GLU A 32 -7.01 2.03 -6.40
C GLU A 32 -7.63 0.64 -6.24
N ALA A 33 -6.80 -0.41 -6.18
CA ALA A 33 -7.26 -1.78 -5.94
C ALA A 33 -7.92 -1.93 -4.55
N PHE A 34 -7.29 -1.37 -3.51
CA PHE A 34 -7.81 -1.34 -2.15
C PHE A 34 -9.19 -0.66 -2.06
N LEU A 35 -9.34 0.51 -2.69
CA LEU A 35 -10.62 1.25 -2.70
C LEU A 35 -11.74 0.47 -3.42
N LYS A 36 -11.38 -0.29 -4.46
CA LYS A 36 -12.32 -1.15 -5.20
C LYS A 36 -12.54 -2.52 -4.53
N GLY A 37 -11.70 -2.90 -3.57
CA GLY A 37 -11.70 -4.23 -2.95
C GLY A 37 -11.30 -5.36 -3.90
N VAL A 38 -10.52 -5.07 -4.94
CA VAL A 38 -10.05 -6.08 -5.91
C VAL A 38 -8.58 -6.43 -5.67
N PRO A 39 -8.08 -7.59 -6.17
CA PRO A 39 -6.69 -7.96 -6.00
C PRO A 39 -5.74 -6.91 -6.62
N PRO A 40 -4.56 -6.69 -6.04
CA PRO A 40 -3.54 -5.84 -6.63
C PRO A 40 -2.96 -6.45 -7.93
N PRO A 41 -2.32 -5.65 -8.79
CA PRO A 41 -2.03 -6.00 -10.18
C PRO A 41 -0.98 -7.12 -10.38
N ASP A 42 -0.23 -7.46 -9.34
CA ASP A 42 0.76 -8.53 -9.29
C ASP A 42 0.16 -9.91 -8.96
N PHE A 43 -1.11 -9.95 -8.56
CA PHE A 43 -1.85 -11.18 -8.28
C PHE A 43 -2.86 -11.48 -9.39
N PRO A 44 -3.36 -12.73 -9.49
CA PRO A 44 -4.49 -13.03 -10.35
C PRO A 44 -5.66 -12.08 -10.05
N GLY A 45 -6.19 -11.44 -11.10
CA GLY A 45 -7.32 -10.51 -10.98
C GLY A 45 -8.64 -11.20 -10.61
N GLY A 46 -9.72 -10.41 -10.61
CA GLY A 46 -11.08 -10.88 -10.29
C GLY A 46 -11.77 -9.94 -9.29
N SER A 47 -12.88 -10.42 -8.72
CA SER A 47 -13.67 -9.60 -7.79
C SER A 47 -13.00 -9.42 -6.42
N GLY A 48 -12.03 -10.26 -6.06
CA GLY A 48 -11.35 -10.22 -4.76
C GLY A 48 -12.35 -10.17 -3.59
N GLU A 49 -12.11 -9.24 -2.68
CA GLU A 49 -12.91 -9.00 -1.47
C GLU A 49 -13.99 -7.92 -1.70
N SER A 50 -14.25 -7.52 -2.95
CA SER A 50 -15.14 -6.37 -3.25
C SER A 50 -16.56 -6.56 -2.72
N GLN A 51 -17.01 -7.80 -2.60
CA GLN A 51 -18.34 -8.19 -2.12
C GLN A 51 -18.38 -8.56 -0.63
N PHE A 52 -17.23 -8.52 0.07
CA PHE A 52 -17.18 -8.88 1.49
C PHE A 52 -17.57 -7.66 2.32
N SER A 53 -18.63 -7.82 3.12
CA SER A 53 -19.22 -6.74 3.93
C SER A 53 -18.31 -6.27 5.06
N ASP A 54 -17.40 -7.12 5.51
CA ASP A 54 -16.45 -6.93 6.60
C ASP A 54 -15.04 -6.60 6.11
N ARG A 55 -14.86 -6.31 4.81
CA ARG A 55 -13.57 -5.90 4.25
C ARG A 55 -13.08 -4.61 4.90
N ALA A 56 -11.77 -4.54 5.15
CA ALA A 56 -11.11 -3.31 5.57
C ALA A 56 -11.33 -2.15 4.57
N THR A 57 -11.44 -0.95 5.12
CA THR A 57 -11.69 0.31 4.42
C THR A 57 -10.69 1.37 4.87
N ILE A 58 -10.76 2.58 4.30
CA ILE A 58 -9.93 3.70 4.73
C ILE A 58 -10.11 4.01 6.24
N ALA A 59 -11.30 3.74 6.81
CA ALA A 59 -11.57 3.97 8.22
C ALA A 59 -10.72 3.10 9.16
N ASP A 60 -10.28 1.94 8.68
CA ASP A 60 -9.45 1.00 9.45
C ASP A 60 -7.97 1.43 9.48
N ILE A 61 -7.59 2.41 8.66
CA ILE A 61 -6.24 2.98 8.65
C ILE A 61 -6.17 4.13 9.65
N GLN A 62 -5.89 3.78 10.90
CA GLN A 62 -5.98 4.70 12.03
C GLN A 62 -4.80 5.69 12.11
N SER A 63 -3.64 5.34 11.56
CA SER A 63 -2.43 6.16 11.66
C SER A 63 -2.16 6.98 10.40
N GLU A 64 -1.64 8.19 10.58
CA GLU A 64 -1.18 9.01 9.45
C GLU A 64 -0.05 8.33 8.67
N ALA A 65 0.86 7.62 9.35
CA ALA A 65 1.90 6.84 8.70
C ALA A 65 1.31 5.75 7.79
N GLY A 66 0.26 5.04 8.24
CA GLY A 66 -0.45 4.05 7.43
C GLY A 66 -1.15 4.68 6.23
N LYS A 67 -1.79 5.84 6.40
CA LYS A 67 -2.42 6.56 5.28
C LYS A 67 -1.40 6.99 4.23
N VAL A 68 -0.24 7.50 4.66
CA VAL A 68 0.86 7.84 3.74
C VAL A 68 1.40 6.59 3.03
N ALA A 69 1.62 5.49 3.75
CA ALA A 69 2.11 4.24 3.17
C ALA A 69 1.13 3.66 2.12
N MET A 70 -0.17 3.84 2.32
CA MET A 70 -1.24 3.42 1.40
C MET A 70 -1.54 4.45 0.31
N GLY A 71 -0.78 5.55 0.21
CA GLY A 71 -1.00 6.62 -0.77
C GLY A 71 -2.28 7.43 -0.57
N LEU A 72 -2.91 7.34 0.61
CA LEU A 72 -4.15 8.01 0.99
C LEU A 72 -3.90 9.38 1.65
N SER A 73 -2.65 9.77 1.84
CA SER A 73 -2.28 11.08 2.36
C SER A 73 -0.95 11.57 1.77
N PRO A 74 -0.72 12.89 1.69
CA PRO A 74 0.51 13.45 1.16
C PRO A 74 1.74 13.04 1.97
N ILE A 75 2.81 12.71 1.27
CA ILE A 75 4.12 12.43 1.84
C ILE A 75 4.73 13.74 2.36
N LYS A 76 5.16 13.70 3.63
CA LYS A 76 5.87 14.80 4.29
C LYS A 76 7.29 14.32 4.63
N LEU A 77 8.26 14.68 3.80
CA LEU A 77 9.66 14.38 4.06
C LEU A 77 10.27 15.47 4.94
N ASN A 78 10.91 15.06 6.03
CA ASN A 78 11.63 15.95 6.94
C ASN A 78 13.05 16.30 6.44
N GLY A 79 13.44 15.79 5.27
CA GLY A 79 14.74 16.06 4.66
C GLY A 79 14.90 17.54 4.34
N LYS A 80 15.97 18.15 4.85
CA LYS A 80 16.26 19.58 4.63
C LYS A 80 16.89 19.85 3.26
N ASP A 81 17.39 18.82 2.59
CA ASP A 81 18.04 18.94 1.29
C ASP A 81 17.02 19.04 0.14
N GLU A 82 17.42 19.72 -0.93
CA GLU A 82 16.57 19.96 -2.10
C GLU A 82 16.16 18.68 -2.84
N LYS A 83 16.96 17.60 -2.75
CA LYS A 83 16.60 16.34 -3.41
C LYS A 83 15.43 15.67 -2.69
N SER A 84 15.47 15.63 -1.35
CA SER A 84 14.37 15.11 -0.54
C SER A 84 13.08 15.90 -0.77
N LYS A 85 13.13 17.23 -0.81
CA LYS A 85 11.94 18.04 -1.10
C LYS A 85 11.34 17.76 -2.48
N LYS A 86 12.18 17.76 -3.52
CA LYS A 86 11.77 17.44 -4.90
C LYS A 86 11.20 16.03 -5.00
N LEU A 87 11.80 15.06 -4.31
CA LEU A 87 11.27 13.70 -4.26
C LEU A 87 9.85 13.71 -3.69
N GLY A 88 9.63 14.30 -2.51
CA GLY A 88 8.31 14.38 -1.89
C GLY A 88 7.26 15.05 -2.79
N GLN A 89 7.61 16.17 -3.42
CA GLN A 89 6.75 16.88 -4.37
C GLN A 89 6.38 16.00 -5.58
N ASN A 90 7.37 15.34 -6.19
CA ASN A 90 7.14 14.48 -7.35
C ASN A 90 6.25 13.27 -7.00
N MET A 91 6.46 12.68 -5.82
CA MET A 91 5.66 11.54 -5.37
C MET A 91 4.21 11.96 -5.04
N ASN A 92 4.02 13.13 -4.43
CA ASN A 92 2.70 13.69 -4.17
C ASN A 92 1.94 13.99 -5.47
N ALA A 93 2.59 14.63 -6.44
CA ALA A 93 2.01 14.88 -7.76
C ALA A 93 1.60 13.57 -8.47
N MET A 94 2.39 12.50 -8.35
CA MET A 94 2.06 11.18 -8.90
C MET A 94 0.77 10.59 -8.30
N LEU A 95 0.57 10.80 -7.00
CA LEU A 95 -0.61 10.37 -6.24
C LEU A 95 -1.83 11.29 -6.42
N GLY A 96 -1.66 12.46 -7.05
CA GLY A 96 -2.71 13.46 -7.28
C GLY A 96 -2.92 14.43 -6.12
N PHE A 97 -1.89 14.66 -5.30
CA PHE A 97 -1.86 15.67 -4.24
C PHE A 97 -1.17 16.96 -4.70
#